data_AF-A0A948F8S5-F1
#
_entry.id   AF-A0A948F8S5-F1
#
_cell.length_a   1.000
_cell.length_b   1.000
_cell.length_c   1.000
_cell.angle_alpha   90.00
_cell.angle_beta   90.00
_cell.angle_gamma   90.00
#
_symmetry.space_group_name_H-M   'P 1'
#
loop_
_entity.id
_entity.type
_entity.pdbx_description
1 polymer ?
#
loop_
_entity_poly.entity_id
_entity_poly.type
_entity_poly.pdbx_seq_one_letter_code
_entity_poly.pdbx_strand_id
1 'polypeptide(L)'
;MGFVATQNLHEGSSTETAYRWDVEKDSPLGFTLELTTIHREFFPVEIRIGVLKDSVKHGLFQTRTGKKFATDDIFVLPEQIDFDTKNLELRVFDKEGNELGNFSTATGLNTLPKNFPYSFKLVSYKDPTLKRIWVDLKIHRDGKRITQGASEVNHPFKWNDLNFYLTKVDLDQYGYPYAGLQIVKDPSVPVVFTGFGIICLGLACCLFSKHMKKNG
;
A
#
# COMPACT_ATOMS: atom_id res chain seq x y z
N MET A 1 -20.83 16.28 -18.05
CA MET A 1 -21.58 15.18 -17.41
C MET A 1 -20.63 14.35 -16.58
N GLY A 2 -21.08 13.88 -15.41
CA GLY A 2 -20.30 12.93 -14.61
C GLY A 2 -20.28 11.55 -15.27
N PHE A 3 -19.30 10.73 -14.92
CA PHE A 3 -19.19 9.36 -15.43
C PHE A 3 -18.45 8.46 -14.45
N VAL A 4 -18.64 7.16 -14.63
CA VAL A 4 -17.85 6.10 -14.00
C VAL A 4 -17.18 5.27 -15.10
N ALA A 5 -15.89 5.07 -14.96
CA ALA A 5 -15.11 4.20 -15.83
C ALA A 5 -14.29 3.20 -15.02
N THR A 6 -13.93 2.08 -15.62
CA THR A 6 -13.10 1.05 -14.98
C THR A 6 -11.94 0.65 -15.87
N GLN A 7 -10.81 0.33 -15.25
CA GLN A 7 -9.63 -0.16 -15.93
C GLN A 7 -8.89 -1.16 -15.05
N ASN A 8 -8.41 -2.26 -15.64
CA ASN A 8 -7.40 -3.11 -15.02
C ASN A 8 -6.03 -2.74 -15.62
N LEU A 9 -5.03 -2.50 -14.77
CA LEU A 9 -3.65 -2.22 -15.19
C LEU A 9 -2.69 -3.17 -14.49
N HIS A 10 -1.69 -3.63 -15.23
CA HIS A 10 -0.55 -4.34 -14.66
C HIS A 10 0.48 -3.34 -14.15
N GLU A 11 1.27 -3.76 -13.16
CA GLU A 11 2.38 -2.95 -12.65
C GLU A 11 3.37 -2.61 -13.77
N GLY A 12 3.76 -1.33 -13.87
CA GLY A 12 4.60 -0.80 -14.94
C GLY A 12 3.88 -0.54 -16.27
N SER A 13 2.58 -0.82 -16.38
CA SER A 13 1.79 -0.57 -17.59
C SER A 13 1.06 0.78 -17.55
N SER A 14 0.64 1.23 -18.73
CA SER A 14 -0.14 2.46 -18.90
C SER A 14 -1.29 2.28 -19.88
N THR A 15 -2.28 3.17 -19.80
CA THR A 15 -3.42 3.24 -20.71
C THR A 15 -3.78 4.68 -21.02
N GLU A 16 -4.45 4.90 -22.15
CA GLU A 16 -5.08 6.18 -22.50
C GLU A 16 -6.61 6.08 -22.57
N THR A 17 -7.15 4.88 -22.36
CA THR A 17 -8.58 4.59 -22.40
C THR A 17 -9.03 3.94 -21.09
N ALA A 18 -10.33 4.01 -20.83
CA ALA A 18 -10.99 3.22 -19.81
C ALA A 18 -12.40 2.86 -20.27
N TYR A 19 -12.91 1.73 -19.79
CA TYR A 19 -14.27 1.29 -20.10
C TYR A 19 -15.27 2.19 -19.37
N ARG A 20 -16.03 2.98 -20.13
CA ARG A 20 -17.07 3.87 -19.58
C ARG A 20 -18.40 3.16 -19.52
N TRP A 21 -18.97 3.07 -18.32
CA TRP A 21 -20.23 2.38 -18.08
C TRP A 21 -21.45 3.12 -18.63
N ASP A 22 -21.38 4.44 -18.77
CA ASP A 22 -22.50 5.24 -19.27
C ASP A 22 -22.67 5.15 -20.80
N VAL A 23 -21.63 4.74 -21.52
CA VAL A 23 -21.62 4.54 -22.98
C VAL A 23 -21.25 3.12 -23.39
N GLU A 24 -21.05 2.24 -22.42
CA GLU A 24 -20.72 0.81 -22.55
C GLU A 24 -19.55 0.49 -23.49
N LYS A 25 -18.54 1.36 -23.53
CA LYS A 25 -17.35 1.18 -24.37
C LYS A 25 -16.10 1.81 -23.81
N ASP A 26 -14.96 1.33 -24.28
CA ASP A 26 -13.68 1.99 -24.06
C ASP A 26 -13.70 3.39 -24.68
N SER A 27 -13.38 4.37 -23.84
CA SER A 27 -13.36 5.77 -24.23
C SER A 27 -12.04 6.41 -23.83
N PRO A 28 -11.51 7.37 -24.64
CA PRO A 28 -10.30 8.09 -24.29
C PRO A 28 -10.44 8.87 -22.98
N LEU A 29 -9.40 8.80 -22.14
CA LEU A 29 -9.26 9.59 -20.91
C LEU A 29 -8.79 11.02 -21.19
N GLY A 30 -8.08 11.23 -22.31
CA GLY A 30 -7.43 12.51 -22.65
C GLY A 30 -6.12 12.76 -21.90
N PHE A 31 -5.53 11.70 -21.36
CA PHE A 31 -4.23 11.63 -20.71
C PHE A 31 -3.81 10.15 -20.61
N THR A 32 -2.52 9.90 -20.40
CA THR A 32 -2.00 8.56 -20.13
C THR A 32 -1.98 8.33 -18.63
N LEU A 33 -2.67 7.28 -18.17
CA LEU A 33 -2.65 6.80 -16.79
C LEU A 33 -1.69 5.62 -16.69
N GLU A 34 -0.69 5.72 -15.82
CA GLU A 34 0.29 4.68 -15.56
C GLU A 34 0.14 4.15 -14.13
N LEU A 35 0.16 2.83 -13.98
CA LEU A 35 0.29 2.15 -12.71
C LEU A 35 1.77 1.83 -12.49
N THR A 36 2.44 2.53 -11.58
CA THR A 36 3.88 2.34 -11.41
C THR A 36 4.21 1.21 -10.47
N THR A 37 3.48 1.12 -9.35
CA THR A 37 3.81 0.17 -8.29
C THR A 37 2.56 -0.26 -7.55
N ILE A 38 2.45 -1.55 -7.25
CA ILE A 38 1.42 -2.12 -6.38
C ILE A 38 2.06 -2.49 -5.06
N HIS A 39 1.68 -1.80 -3.99
CA HIS A 39 2.23 -2.02 -2.67
C HIS A 39 1.34 -2.92 -1.82
N ARG A 40 1.98 -3.77 -1.02
CA ARG A 40 1.32 -4.62 -0.03
C ARG A 40 2.04 -4.49 1.30
N GLU A 41 1.30 -4.16 2.34
CA GLU A 41 1.79 -4.16 3.72
C GLU A 41 1.06 -5.24 4.51
N PHE A 42 1.81 -6.04 5.25
CA PHE A 42 1.28 -7.10 6.10
C PHE A 42 1.42 -6.72 7.58
N PHE A 43 0.56 -7.27 8.43
CA PHE A 43 0.78 -7.23 9.87
C PHE A 43 2.07 -7.97 10.25
N PRO A 44 2.70 -7.63 11.39
CA PRO A 44 3.83 -8.39 11.91
C PRO A 44 3.56 -9.90 11.90
N VAL A 45 4.39 -10.65 11.19
CA VAL A 45 4.17 -12.08 10.95
C VAL A 45 4.93 -12.88 11.98
N GLU A 46 4.26 -13.82 12.64
CA GLU A 46 4.90 -14.78 13.53
C GLU A 46 5.80 -15.73 12.73
N ILE A 47 7.06 -15.84 13.14
CA ILE A 47 8.09 -16.59 12.43
C ILE A 47 8.90 -17.44 13.40
N ARG A 48 9.47 -18.53 12.86
CA ARG A 48 10.50 -19.32 13.52
C ARG A 48 11.79 -19.28 12.71
N ILE A 49 12.87 -18.90 13.38
CA ILE A 49 14.21 -18.75 12.78
C ILE A 49 15.13 -19.77 13.44
N GLY A 50 15.72 -20.63 12.62
CA GLY A 50 16.83 -21.49 13.03
C GLY A 50 18.11 -20.67 13.02
N VAL A 51 18.83 -20.68 14.13
CA VAL A 51 20.13 -20.05 14.27
C VAL A 51 21.19 -21.13 14.34
N LEU A 52 22.23 -21.01 13.52
CA LEU A 52 23.42 -21.83 13.60
C LEU A 52 24.58 -20.96 14.07
N LYS A 53 25.48 -21.53 14.86
CA LYS A 53 26.75 -20.95 15.27
C LYS A 53 27.85 -21.92 14.85
N ASP A 54 28.82 -21.44 14.06
CA ASP A 54 29.89 -22.26 13.50
C ASP A 54 29.38 -23.52 12.78
N SER A 55 28.30 -23.35 12.00
CA SER A 55 27.57 -24.40 11.28
C SER A 55 26.87 -25.45 12.14
N VAL A 56 26.87 -25.30 13.47
CA VAL A 56 26.14 -26.16 14.41
C VAL A 56 24.83 -25.48 14.82
N LYS A 57 23.75 -26.25 14.92
CA LYS A 57 22.45 -25.72 15.38
C LYS A 57 22.62 -25.13 16.79
N HIS A 58 22.45 -23.83 16.89
CA HIS A 58 22.49 -23.09 18.15
C HIS A 58 21.11 -23.04 18.79
N GLY A 59 20.06 -22.78 18.02
CA GLY A 59 18.70 -22.72 18.56
C GLY A 59 17.61 -22.51 17.52
N LEU A 60 16.36 -22.60 17.99
CA LEU A 60 15.18 -22.25 17.22
C LEU A 60 14.43 -21.15 17.98
N PHE A 61 14.29 -19.99 17.35
CA PHE A 61 13.73 -18.80 17.98
C PHE A 61 12.38 -18.47 17.35
N GLN A 62 11.36 -18.27 18.19
CA GLN A 62 10.04 -17.82 17.76
C GLN A 62 9.89 -16.33 18.06
N THR A 63 9.57 -15.54 17.05
CA THR A 63 9.38 -14.09 17.16
C THR A 63 8.36 -13.61 16.11
N ARG A 64 8.29 -12.30 15.86
CA ARG A 64 7.57 -11.71 14.73
C ARG A 64 8.44 -10.72 13.97
N THR A 65 8.13 -10.46 12.71
CA THR A 65 8.76 -9.37 11.96
C THR A 65 8.61 -8.04 12.72
N GLY A 66 9.64 -7.21 12.67
CA GLY A 66 9.76 -5.97 13.46
C GLY A 66 10.12 -6.16 14.94
N LYS A 67 10.21 -7.39 15.47
CA LYS A 67 10.58 -7.63 16.88
C LYS A 67 11.93 -8.32 17.01
N LYS A 68 12.89 -7.62 17.63
CA LYS A 68 14.21 -8.17 17.98
C LYS A 68 14.09 -9.38 18.91
N PHE A 69 14.94 -10.38 18.68
CA PHE A 69 15.20 -11.45 19.64
C PHE A 69 16.70 -11.52 19.94
N ALA A 70 17.05 -12.09 21.09
CA ALA A 70 18.42 -12.21 21.54
C ALA A 70 18.93 -13.65 21.37
N THR A 71 20.21 -13.78 21.02
CA THR A 71 21.00 -15.00 21.28
C THR A 71 21.97 -14.72 22.44
N ASP A 72 22.97 -15.57 22.64
CA ASP A 72 24.00 -15.35 23.66
C ASP A 72 24.84 -14.09 23.38
N ASP A 73 25.19 -13.83 22.11
CA ASP A 73 26.19 -12.81 21.76
C ASP A 73 25.62 -11.64 20.93
N ILE A 74 24.41 -11.76 20.38
CA ILE A 74 23.85 -10.77 19.44
C ILE A 74 22.36 -10.52 19.67
N PHE A 75 21.85 -9.47 19.03
CA PHE A 75 20.43 -9.29 18.76
C PHE A 75 20.16 -9.40 17.27
N VAL A 76 19.02 -9.97 16.91
CA VAL A 76 18.59 -10.14 15.52
C VAL A 76 17.21 -9.53 15.36
N LEU A 77 17.06 -8.63 14.40
CA LEU A 77 15.81 -8.02 13.98
C LEU A 77 15.37 -8.64 12.66
N PRO A 78 14.29 -9.43 12.64
CA PRO A 78 13.65 -9.83 11.40
C PRO A 78 12.86 -8.64 10.85
N GLU A 79 13.23 -8.14 9.67
CA GLU A 79 12.64 -6.92 9.12
C GLU A 79 11.44 -7.22 8.24
N GLN A 80 11.71 -7.86 7.11
CA GLN A 80 10.75 -8.07 6.06
C GLN A 80 10.90 -9.47 5.50
N ILE A 81 9.77 -10.10 5.23
CA ILE A 81 9.70 -11.37 4.54
C ILE A 81 9.13 -11.12 3.14
N ASP A 82 9.82 -11.63 2.14
CA ASP A 82 9.29 -11.84 0.81
C ASP A 82 8.69 -13.26 0.80
N PHE A 83 7.36 -13.34 0.63
CA PHE A 83 6.64 -14.60 0.67
C PHE A 83 6.80 -15.43 -0.60
N ASP A 84 7.11 -14.79 -1.73
CA ASP A 84 7.27 -15.46 -3.02
C ASP A 84 8.62 -16.18 -3.05
N THR A 85 9.69 -15.49 -2.62
CA THR A 85 11.04 -16.07 -2.55
C THR A 85 11.32 -16.78 -1.22
N LYS A 86 10.41 -16.67 -0.24
CA LYS A 86 10.58 -17.14 1.14
C LYS A 86 11.85 -16.58 1.79
N ASN A 87 12.23 -15.38 1.40
CA ASN A 87 13.41 -14.70 1.91
C ASN A 87 13.04 -13.81 3.09
N LEU A 88 13.70 -14.00 4.22
CA LEU A 88 13.60 -13.12 5.37
C LEU A 88 14.88 -12.29 5.46
N GLU A 89 14.72 -10.98 5.37
CA GLU A 89 15.80 -10.02 5.61
C GLU A 89 15.94 -9.78 7.11
N LEU A 90 17.18 -9.91 7.59
CA LEU A 90 17.54 -9.75 8.99
C LEU A 90 18.54 -8.60 9.12
N ARG A 91 18.40 -7.80 10.18
CA ARG A 91 19.48 -6.95 10.70
C ARG A 91 20.04 -7.51 11.99
N VAL A 92 21.35 -7.49 12.11
CA VAL A 92 22.07 -8.06 13.25
C VAL A 92 22.78 -6.95 14.01
N PHE A 93 22.76 -7.06 15.33
CA PHE A 93 23.36 -6.09 16.25
C PHE A 93 24.22 -6.81 17.29
N ASP A 94 25.28 -6.15 17.76
CA ASP A 94 26.01 -6.59 18.96
C ASP A 94 25.18 -6.36 20.24
N LYS A 95 25.74 -6.71 21.41
CA LYS A 95 25.04 -6.55 22.70
C LYS A 95 24.91 -5.10 23.13
N GLU A 96 25.81 -4.25 22.65
CA GLU A 96 25.84 -2.81 22.87
C GLU A 96 24.78 -2.08 22.00
N GLY A 97 24.24 -2.76 20.99
CA GLY A 97 23.18 -2.28 20.12
C GLY A 97 23.66 -1.69 18.79
N ASN A 98 24.95 -1.78 18.48
CA ASN A 98 25.51 -1.33 17.20
C ASN A 98 25.13 -2.32 16.09
N GLU A 99 24.81 -1.80 14.90
CA GLU A 99 24.48 -2.63 13.75
C GLU A 99 25.74 -3.29 13.17
N LEU A 100 25.72 -4.62 13.07
CA LEU A 100 26.80 -5.42 12.50
C LEU A 100 26.60 -5.67 11.00
N GLY A 101 25.37 -5.61 10.51
CA GLY A 101 25.03 -5.79 9.10
C GLY A 101 23.70 -6.49 8.88
N ASN A 102 23.44 -6.89 7.63
CA ASN A 102 22.23 -7.56 7.19
C ASN A 102 22.49 -9.01 6.76
N PHE A 103 21.43 -9.83 6.70
CA PHE A 103 21.48 -11.22 6.25
C PHE A 103 20.18 -11.64 5.55
N SER A 104 20.31 -12.18 4.34
CA SER A 104 19.21 -12.81 3.58
C SER A 104 19.15 -14.31 3.88
N THR A 105 18.02 -14.80 4.42
CA THR A 105 17.90 -16.24 4.73
C THR A 105 17.80 -17.16 3.51
N ALA A 106 17.36 -16.64 2.36
CA ALA A 106 17.20 -17.45 1.15
C ALA A 106 18.53 -17.62 0.39
N THR A 107 19.31 -16.54 0.28
CA THR A 107 20.56 -16.53 -0.51
C THR A 107 21.81 -16.73 0.34
N GLY A 108 21.73 -16.44 1.65
CA GLY A 108 22.89 -16.37 2.53
C GLY A 108 23.77 -15.12 2.30
N LEU A 109 23.42 -14.26 1.34
CA LEU A 109 24.10 -12.99 1.13
C LEU A 109 23.96 -12.12 2.39
N ASN A 110 25.06 -11.50 2.78
CA ASN A 110 25.13 -10.71 4.01
C ASN A 110 26.24 -9.66 3.93
N THR A 111 26.11 -8.62 4.74
CA THR A 111 27.13 -7.57 4.94
C THR A 111 27.86 -7.70 6.28
N LEU A 112 27.73 -8.86 6.93
CA LEU A 112 28.29 -9.12 8.26
C LEU A 112 29.82 -9.23 8.21
N PRO A 113 30.50 -9.07 9.36
CA PRO A 113 31.95 -9.27 9.43
C PRO A 113 32.38 -10.63 8.86
N LYS A 114 33.54 -10.69 8.19
CA LYS A 114 34.01 -11.90 7.49
C LYS A 114 34.05 -13.18 8.34
N ASN A 115 34.30 -13.05 9.64
CA ASN A 115 34.39 -14.17 10.59
C ASN A 115 33.17 -14.22 11.52
N PHE A 116 32.02 -13.72 11.06
CA PHE A 116 30.81 -13.73 11.85
C PHE A 116 30.30 -15.19 12.00
N PRO A 117 30.17 -15.72 13.24
CA PRO A 117 29.99 -17.16 13.45
C PRO A 117 28.54 -17.62 13.23
N TYR A 118 27.58 -16.70 13.10
CA TYR A 118 26.17 -17.04 13.00
C TYR A 118 25.66 -17.08 11.57
N SER A 119 24.77 -18.04 11.30
CA SER A 119 23.93 -18.07 10.11
C SER A 119 22.47 -18.34 10.47
N PHE A 120 21.56 -17.92 9.60
CA PHE A 120 20.14 -17.89 9.89
C PHE A 120 19.33 -18.60 8.81
N LYS A 121 18.30 -19.31 9.23
CA LYS A 121 17.37 -19.99 8.33
C LYS A 121 15.93 -19.69 8.76
N LEU A 122 15.13 -19.17 7.84
CA LEU A 122 13.68 -19.13 8.02
C LEU A 122 13.17 -20.58 8.03
N VAL A 123 12.60 -21.02 9.16
CA VAL A 123 12.11 -22.39 9.34
C VAL A 123 10.61 -22.48 9.04
N SER A 124 9.85 -21.50 9.52
CA SER A 124 8.40 -21.42 9.25
C SER A 124 7.90 -20.00 9.54
N TYR A 125 6.78 -19.64 8.96
CA TYR A 125 6.03 -18.42 9.24
C TYR A 125 4.54 -18.76 9.25
N LYS A 126 3.77 -17.99 10.00
CA LYS A 126 2.30 -18.06 9.99
C LYS A 126 1.76 -17.39 8.73
N ASP A 127 0.60 -17.84 8.26
CA ASP A 127 -0.08 -17.22 7.11
C ASP A 127 -0.23 -15.70 7.32
N PRO A 128 0.31 -14.88 6.40
CA PRO A 128 0.35 -13.45 6.58
C PRO A 128 -1.04 -12.83 6.43
N THR A 129 -1.36 -11.89 7.30
CA THR A 129 -2.60 -11.10 7.20
C THR A 129 -2.26 -9.76 6.57
N LEU A 130 -2.92 -9.48 5.45
CA LEU A 130 -2.78 -8.22 4.73
C LEU A 130 -3.32 -7.07 5.59
N LYS A 131 -2.50 -6.05 5.80
CA LYS A 131 -2.85 -4.85 6.57
C LYS A 131 -3.35 -3.74 5.64
N ARG A 132 -2.67 -3.54 4.50
CA ARG A 132 -2.95 -2.44 3.59
C ARG A 132 -2.49 -2.77 2.17
N ILE A 133 -3.23 -2.28 1.19
CA ILE A 133 -2.84 -2.25 -0.22
C ILE A 133 -3.07 -0.85 -0.75
N TRP A 134 -2.11 -0.37 -1.52
CA TRP A 134 -2.23 0.86 -2.29
C TRP A 134 -1.47 0.73 -3.60
N VAL A 135 -1.76 1.64 -4.52
CA VAL A 135 -1.10 1.72 -5.80
C VAL A 135 -0.58 3.12 -6.05
N ASP A 136 0.59 3.21 -6.66
CA ASP A 136 1.13 4.48 -7.14
C ASP A 136 0.71 4.68 -8.59
N LEU A 137 0.11 5.84 -8.86
CA LEU A 137 -0.40 6.23 -10.16
C LEU A 137 0.35 7.47 -10.66
N LYS A 138 0.64 7.50 -11.96
CA LYS A 138 1.15 8.69 -12.66
C LYS A 138 0.22 9.07 -13.81
N ILE A 139 0.10 10.37 -14.01
CA ILE A 139 -0.64 10.92 -15.15
C ILE A 139 0.33 11.70 -16.03
N HIS A 140 0.36 11.33 -17.30
CA HIS A 140 1.14 11.98 -18.35
C HIS A 140 0.21 12.58 -19.41
N ARG A 141 0.65 13.66 -20.05
CA ARG A 141 0.03 14.21 -21.26
C ARG A 141 1.14 14.71 -22.18
N ASP A 142 1.06 14.34 -23.46
CA ASP A 142 2.05 14.71 -24.48
C ASP A 142 3.50 14.35 -24.07
N GLY A 143 3.67 13.19 -23.42
CA GLY A 143 4.97 12.72 -22.92
C GLY A 143 5.50 13.46 -21.68
N LYS A 144 4.79 14.45 -21.14
CA LYS A 144 5.18 15.18 -19.93
C LYS A 144 4.40 14.68 -18.71
N ARG A 145 5.11 14.42 -17.60
CA ARG A 145 4.47 14.10 -16.31
C ARG A 145 3.71 15.31 -15.80
N ILE A 146 2.40 15.12 -15.61
CA ILE A 146 1.49 16.17 -15.12
C ILE A 146 1.33 16.06 -13.60
N THR A 147 1.14 14.84 -13.08
CA THR A 147 0.99 14.60 -11.64
C THR A 147 1.27 13.13 -11.29
N GLN A 148 1.40 12.86 -9.99
CA GLN A 148 1.53 11.52 -9.43
C GLN A 148 0.88 11.46 -8.05
N GLY A 149 0.38 10.30 -7.64
CA GLY A 149 -0.16 10.09 -6.31
C GLY A 149 -0.56 8.64 -6.04
N ALA A 150 -0.85 8.34 -4.78
CA ALA A 150 -1.26 7.01 -4.36
C ALA A 150 -2.79 6.88 -4.31
N SER A 151 -3.31 5.69 -4.60
CA SER A 151 -4.71 5.31 -4.40
C SER A 151 -4.81 4.06 -3.52
N GLU A 152 -5.72 4.10 -2.55
CA GLU A 152 -5.96 3.04 -1.57
C GLU A 152 -7.47 2.74 -1.47
N VAL A 153 -7.82 1.62 -0.83
CA VAL A 153 -9.20 1.11 -0.72
C VAL A 153 -10.20 2.17 -0.23
N ASN A 154 -9.77 3.18 0.54
CA ASN A 154 -10.62 4.28 1.01
C ASN A 154 -10.03 5.68 0.78
N HIS A 155 -8.89 5.77 0.11
CA HIS A 155 -8.19 7.03 -0.12
C HIS A 155 -7.89 7.14 -1.62
N PRO A 156 -8.84 7.66 -2.42
CA PRO A 156 -8.63 7.78 -3.85
C PRO A 156 -7.55 8.81 -4.16
N PHE A 157 -6.79 8.56 -5.21
CA PHE A 157 -6.01 9.59 -5.86
C PHE A 157 -6.98 10.57 -6.54
N LYS A 158 -6.79 11.89 -6.35
CA LYS A 158 -7.67 12.92 -6.92
C LYS A 158 -6.90 13.83 -7.85
N TRP A 159 -7.42 14.04 -9.06
CA TRP A 159 -6.84 14.96 -10.02
C TRP A 159 -7.88 15.45 -11.03
N ASN A 160 -7.96 16.76 -11.26
CA ASN A 160 -8.79 17.39 -12.30
C ASN A 160 -10.26 16.91 -12.31
N ASP A 161 -10.91 16.97 -11.14
CA ASP A 161 -12.28 16.48 -10.86
C ASP A 161 -12.48 14.96 -11.03
N LEU A 162 -11.41 14.21 -11.24
CA LEU A 162 -11.42 12.75 -11.28
C LEU A 162 -10.95 12.19 -9.95
N ASN A 163 -11.59 11.11 -9.53
CA ASN A 163 -11.19 10.29 -8.40
C ASN A 163 -10.85 8.90 -8.93
N PHE A 164 -9.65 8.42 -8.61
CA PHE A 164 -9.15 7.10 -8.99
C PHE A 164 -9.19 6.21 -7.74
N TYR A 165 -10.17 5.31 -7.67
CA TYR A 165 -10.34 4.39 -6.56
C TYR A 165 -9.70 3.04 -6.89
N LEU A 166 -8.90 2.52 -5.99
CA LEU A 166 -8.45 1.14 -6.04
C LEU A 166 -9.59 0.21 -5.62
N THR A 167 -10.07 -0.63 -6.53
CA THR A 167 -11.19 -1.54 -6.27
C THR A 167 -10.77 -2.99 -6.08
N LYS A 168 -9.67 -3.41 -6.71
CA LYS A 168 -9.09 -4.75 -6.53
C LYS A 168 -7.60 -4.77 -6.82
N VAL A 169 -6.90 -5.70 -6.19
CA VAL A 169 -5.57 -6.17 -6.60
C VAL A 169 -5.63 -7.67 -6.64
N ASP A 170 -5.24 -8.26 -7.76
CA ASP A 170 -5.32 -9.71 -7.97
C ASP A 170 -4.23 -10.17 -8.95
N LEU A 171 -4.14 -11.48 -9.18
CA LEU A 171 -3.27 -12.09 -10.17
C LEU A 171 -4.07 -12.47 -11.41
N ASP A 172 -3.48 -12.30 -12.58
CA ASP A 172 -4.06 -12.84 -13.82
C ASP A 172 -3.82 -14.35 -13.94
N GLN A 173 -4.29 -14.95 -15.05
CA GLN A 173 -4.10 -16.38 -15.33
C GLN A 173 -2.63 -16.83 -15.44
N TYR A 174 -1.70 -15.89 -15.61
CA TYR A 174 -0.27 -16.14 -15.72
C TYR A 174 0.49 -15.79 -14.42
N GLY A 175 -0.22 -15.34 -13.38
CA GLY A 175 0.35 -14.95 -12.10
C GLY A 175 0.89 -13.52 -12.05
N TYR A 176 0.63 -12.67 -13.06
CA TYR A 176 1.06 -11.28 -13.03
C TYR A 176 0.08 -10.42 -12.21
N PRO A 177 0.57 -9.61 -11.27
CA PRO A 177 -0.29 -8.75 -10.48
C PRO A 177 -0.89 -7.64 -11.34
N TYR A 178 -2.14 -7.33 -11.06
CA TYR A 178 -2.84 -6.20 -11.66
C TYR A 178 -3.72 -5.49 -10.63
N ALA A 179 -3.98 -4.21 -10.86
CA ALA A 179 -4.89 -3.40 -10.08
C ALA A 179 -6.12 -3.03 -10.90
N GLY A 180 -7.30 -3.23 -10.32
CA GLY A 180 -8.55 -2.68 -10.82
C GLY A 180 -8.76 -1.28 -10.26
N LEU A 181 -8.96 -0.33 -11.16
CA LEU A 181 -9.22 1.07 -10.88
C LEU A 181 -10.63 1.44 -11.31
N GLN A 182 -11.32 2.19 -10.47
CA GLN A 182 -12.55 2.90 -10.83
C GLN A 182 -12.26 4.41 -10.91
N ILE A 183 -12.53 5.00 -12.06
CA ILE A 183 -12.32 6.41 -12.35
C ILE A 183 -13.69 7.08 -12.34
N VAL A 184 -13.87 8.04 -11.42
CA VAL A 184 -15.15 8.74 -11.25
C VAL A 184 -14.97 10.22 -11.48
N LYS A 185 -15.75 10.79 -12.40
CA LYS A 185 -15.97 12.23 -12.51
C LYS A 185 -17.32 12.56 -11.90
N ASP A 186 -17.32 13.26 -10.76
CA ASP A 186 -18.56 13.66 -10.10
C ASP A 186 -18.67 15.19 -10.00
N PRO A 187 -19.34 15.86 -10.95
CA PRO A 187 -19.56 17.30 -10.91
C PRO A 187 -20.65 17.73 -9.92
N SER A 188 -21.38 16.78 -9.32
CA SER A 188 -22.54 17.07 -8.47
C SER A 188 -22.17 17.40 -7.02
N VAL A 189 -20.96 17.01 -6.58
CA VAL A 189 -20.50 17.22 -5.20
C VAL A 189 -20.60 18.69 -4.75
N PRO A 190 -20.10 19.70 -5.50
CA PRO A 190 -20.25 21.09 -5.10
C PRO A 190 -21.71 21.55 -5.03
N VAL A 191 -22.56 21.03 -5.92
CA VAL A 191 -23.99 21.40 -6.01
C VAL A 191 -24.74 20.89 -4.78
N VAL A 192 -24.48 19.65 -4.35
CA VAL A 192 -25.08 19.06 -3.15
C VAL A 192 -24.71 19.85 -1.90
N PHE A 193 -23.43 20.18 -1.72
CA PHE A 193 -22.99 20.98 -0.57
C PHE A 193 -23.56 22.40 -0.58
N THR A 194 -23.72 23.01 -1.76
CA THR A 194 -24.35 24.33 -1.89
C THR A 194 -25.82 24.27 -1.47
N GLY A 195 -26.57 23.27 -1.94
CA GLY A 195 -27.97 23.08 -1.53
C GLY A 195 -28.12 22.84 -0.02
N PHE A 196 -27.26 22.00 0.55
CA PHE A 196 -27.22 21.78 1.99
C PHE A 196 -26.92 23.07 2.77
N GLY A 197 -25.97 23.88 2.31
CA GLY A 197 -25.64 25.18 2.88
C GLY A 197 -26.84 26.13 2.91
N ILE A 198 -27.60 26.21 1.80
CA ILE A 198 -28.81 27.04 1.71
C ILE A 198 -29.88 26.58 2.72
N ILE A 199 -30.08 25.26 2.87
CA ILE A 199 -31.05 24.71 3.84
C ILE A 199 -30.63 25.06 5.27
N CYS A 200 -29.36 24.85 5.63
CA CYS A 200 -28.83 25.20 6.95
C CYS A 200 -28.99 26.70 7.25
N LEU A 201 -28.73 27.55 6.27
CA LEU A 201 -28.83 29.01 6.41
C LEU A 201 -30.30 29.44 6.56
N GLY A 202 -31.22 28.84 5.79
CA GLY A 202 -32.66 29.06 5.95
C GLY A 202 -33.18 28.64 7.33
N LEU A 203 -32.75 27.49 7.84
CA LEU A 203 -33.10 27.02 9.19
C LEU A 203 -32.56 27.96 10.27
N ALA A 204 -31.30 28.41 10.15
CA ALA A 204 -30.73 29.38 11.08
C ALA A 204 -31.56 30.68 11.09
N CYS A 205 -31.88 31.25 9.93
CA CYS A 205 -32.72 32.44 9.82
C CYS A 205 -34.11 32.27 10.45
N CYS A 206 -34.76 31.13 10.24
CA CYS A 206 -36.05 30.80 10.87
C CYS A 206 -35.95 30.73 12.40
N LEU A 207 -34.87 30.14 12.94
CA LEU A 207 -34.68 30.03 14.38
C LEU A 207 -34.35 31.39 15.01
N PHE A 208 -33.48 32.19 14.38
CA PHE A 208 -33.13 33.54 14.84
C PHE A 208 -34.33 34.48 14.82
N SER A 209 -35.11 34.49 13.73
CA SER A 209 -36.33 35.30 13.65
C SER A 209 -37.36 34.90 14.72
N LYS A 210 -37.52 33.60 15.00
CA LYS A 210 -38.41 33.10 16.06
C LYS A 210 -37.90 33.46 17.47
N HIS A 211 -36.58 33.49 17.69
CA HIS A 211 -35.99 33.89 18.97
C HIS A 211 -36.15 35.40 19.24
N MET A 212 -35.88 36.25 18.24
CA MET A 212 -36.09 37.70 18.37
C MET A 212 -37.56 38.05 18.63
N LYS A 213 -38.51 37.33 18.01
CA LYS A 213 -39.95 37.55 18.20
C LYS A 213 -40.49 37.06 19.56
N LYS A 214 -39.70 36.29 20.33
CA LYS A 214 -40.08 35.79 21.66
C LYS A 214 -39.51 36.65 22.80
N ASN A 215 -38.51 37.49 22.50
CA ASN A 215 -37.79 38.33 23.47
C ASN A 215 -38.07 39.84 23.29
N GLY A 216 -39.03 40.22 22.43
CA GLY A 216 -39.55 41.59 22.28
C GLY A 216 -41.06 41.58 22.39
#